data_AF-A0A4R1YJD4-F1
#
_entry.id   AF-A0A4R1YJD4-F1
#
_cell.length_a   1.000
_cell.length_b   1.000
_cell.length_c   1.000
_cell.angle_alpha   90.00
_cell.angle_beta   90.00
_cell.angle_gamma   90.00
#
_symmetry.space_group_name_H-M   'P 1'
#
loop_
_entity.id
_entity.type
_entity.pdbx_description
1 polymer ?
#
loop_
_entity_poly.entity_id
_entity_poly.type
_entity_poly.pdbx_seq_one_letter_code
_entity_poly.pdbx_strand_id
1 'polypeptide(L)'
;MKFIFADSLDHVDPGYDFLRDRYSEGRTPYWDDAYPHEIMGYAPYKGMLVSRGIVGGVAVGGKYTEAQAMRFRRVGAREFLRLDKPQFEHLPIFGDCGAFTYHKEDKPPYTPEDTAEFYDDARFTHGCSVDHIIFDFDEGLKGMEGGTEEARRRFEITLENASAFRTATAHMSARFTPMGVIQGWSPGSMAEGARRLVAMGYDYLALGGTVPLKASQIKSCLAAIRDIIPASTRIHILGFAKADEIDTFGSFNITSFDTTSPLIRAFKDAKANYYLPSKGGKLDYYTAIRVPQALENPKLMRLAKRGALHQETLVEMEKNALSALRAYDRGEVALDETLDTVIAYSAPAVTGSPVEEMPDAKAVKDLRERYKRTLVDRPWKKCGCAICSALSIEVVLFRASNRNKRRGIHNLGVYDALVDQLPSNSDNNDPTQFSGHPSETERNAHGSFVCSESV
;
A
#
# COMPACT_ATOMS: atom_id res chain seq x y z
N MET A 1 8.32 5.97 -13.60
CA MET A 1 8.05 6.50 -12.24
C MET A 1 8.52 5.46 -11.22
N LYS A 2 9.06 5.83 -10.05
CA LYS A 2 9.42 4.85 -9.00
C LYS A 2 8.24 4.62 -8.04
N PHE A 3 7.77 3.38 -7.90
CA PHE A 3 6.80 2.98 -6.88
C PHE A 3 7.51 2.73 -5.54
N ILE A 4 7.18 3.53 -4.52
CA ILE A 4 7.73 3.42 -3.17
C ILE A 4 6.69 2.75 -2.26
N PHE A 5 7.04 1.63 -1.62
CA PHE A 5 6.12 0.95 -0.71
C PHE A 5 6.19 1.56 0.69
N ALA A 6 5.07 2.14 1.15
CA ALA A 6 4.96 2.66 2.52
C ALA A 6 4.68 1.51 3.50
N ASP A 7 5.72 1.06 4.21
CA ASP A 7 5.67 -0.07 5.15
C ASP A 7 5.09 0.33 6.50
N SER A 8 4.39 -0.61 7.12
CA SER A 8 3.86 -0.45 8.47
C SER A 8 4.02 -1.70 9.34
N LEU A 9 5.17 -2.38 9.22
CA LEU A 9 5.44 -3.74 9.72
C LEU A 9 4.58 -4.80 9.01
N ASP A 10 4.58 -4.75 7.68
CA ASP A 10 3.76 -5.61 6.84
C ASP A 10 4.42 -6.98 6.57
N HIS A 11 4.90 -7.61 7.65
CA HIS A 11 5.56 -8.91 7.65
C HIS A 11 4.56 -10.08 7.79
N VAL A 12 4.99 -11.26 7.35
CA VAL A 12 4.24 -12.54 7.39
C VAL A 12 5.11 -13.66 7.96
N ASP A 13 4.49 -14.66 8.58
CA ASP A 13 5.17 -15.84 9.11
C ASP A 13 5.43 -16.85 7.98
N PRO A 14 6.67 -17.12 7.57
CA PRO A 14 6.99 -18.07 6.50
C PRO A 14 6.41 -19.47 6.74
N GLY A 15 6.43 -19.95 7.99
CA GLY A 15 6.00 -21.30 8.36
C GLY A 15 4.53 -21.44 8.79
N TYR A 16 3.71 -20.39 8.59
CA TYR A 16 2.30 -20.39 8.99
C TYR A 16 1.55 -21.64 8.52
N ASP A 17 0.90 -22.35 9.45
CA ASP A 17 0.12 -23.56 9.18
C ASP A 17 -1.28 -23.16 8.69
N PHE A 18 -1.46 -23.16 7.37
CA PHE A 18 -2.73 -22.83 6.74
C PHE A 18 -3.83 -23.87 6.99
N LEU A 19 -3.49 -25.11 7.31
CA LEU A 19 -4.51 -26.12 7.59
C LEU A 19 -5.15 -25.90 8.96
N ARG A 20 -4.35 -25.47 9.94
CA ARG A 20 -4.79 -25.25 11.33
C ARG A 20 -4.94 -23.77 11.72
N ASP A 21 -4.65 -22.85 10.80
CA ASP A 21 -4.72 -21.40 10.98
C ASP A 21 -3.85 -20.83 12.11
N ARG A 22 -2.67 -21.42 12.35
CA ARG A 22 -1.79 -21.05 13.46
C ARG A 22 -0.41 -20.63 12.98
N TYR A 23 0.20 -19.73 13.73
CA TYR A 23 1.60 -19.38 13.56
C TYR A 23 2.52 -20.57 13.83
N SER A 24 3.71 -20.51 13.25
CA SER A 24 4.79 -21.48 13.49
C SER A 24 5.07 -21.61 14.98
N GLU A 25 5.26 -22.85 15.44
CA GLU A 25 5.64 -23.13 16.82
C GLU A 25 7.01 -22.52 17.12
N GLY A 26 7.15 -21.86 18.29
CA GLY A 26 8.39 -21.18 18.67
C GLY A 26 8.65 -19.85 17.94
N ARG A 27 7.75 -19.38 17.07
CA ARG A 27 7.90 -18.12 16.34
C ARG A 27 8.12 -16.94 17.27
N THR A 28 9.18 -16.20 17.02
CA THR A 28 9.44 -14.88 17.56
C THR A 28 8.98 -13.83 16.54
N PRO A 29 7.90 -13.06 16.83
CA PRO A 29 7.44 -11.99 15.94
C PRO A 29 8.58 -11.05 15.55
N TYR A 30 8.50 -10.48 14.35
CA TYR A 30 9.55 -9.71 13.69
C TYR A 30 10.77 -10.54 13.28
N TRP A 31 11.40 -11.29 14.19
CA TRP A 31 12.64 -12.01 13.89
C TRP A 31 12.46 -13.17 12.91
N ASP A 32 11.44 -13.99 13.13
CA ASP A 32 11.16 -15.14 12.27
C ASP A 32 10.17 -14.81 11.13
N ASP A 33 9.66 -13.57 11.11
CA ASP A 33 8.79 -13.11 10.03
C ASP A 33 9.60 -12.66 8.81
N ALA A 34 8.96 -12.67 7.64
CA ALA A 34 9.51 -12.20 6.39
C ALA A 34 8.82 -10.92 5.92
N TYR A 35 9.60 -9.95 5.46
CA TYR A 35 9.10 -8.80 4.71
C TYR A 35 8.63 -9.20 3.30
N PRO A 36 7.87 -8.33 2.60
CA PRO A 36 7.43 -8.58 1.22
C PRO A 36 8.57 -8.99 0.28
N HIS A 37 9.72 -8.32 0.35
CA HIS A 37 10.87 -8.60 -0.50
C HIS A 37 11.61 -9.90 -0.13
N GLU A 38 11.46 -10.38 1.11
CA GLU A 38 12.04 -11.65 1.55
C GLU A 38 11.16 -12.82 1.12
N ILE A 39 9.84 -12.74 1.32
CA ILE A 39 8.91 -13.83 1.00
C ILE A 39 8.74 -14.01 -0.52
N MET A 40 8.90 -12.94 -1.30
CA MET A 40 8.84 -12.98 -2.77
C MET A 40 10.18 -13.39 -3.40
N GLY A 41 11.29 -13.23 -2.68
CA GLY A 41 12.65 -13.42 -3.21
C GLY A 41 13.20 -12.26 -4.05
N TYR A 42 12.39 -11.23 -4.29
CA TYR A 42 12.74 -9.97 -4.96
C TYR A 42 11.91 -8.84 -4.35
N ALA A 43 12.29 -7.57 -4.55
CA ALA A 43 11.53 -6.44 -4.05
C ALA A 43 10.35 -6.10 -4.98
N PRO A 44 9.09 -6.21 -4.54
CA PRO A 44 7.91 -5.88 -5.36
C PRO A 44 7.60 -4.37 -5.34
N TYR A 45 8.65 -3.54 -5.45
CA TYR A 45 8.62 -2.08 -5.39
C TYR A 45 10.02 -1.52 -5.69
N LYS A 46 10.12 -0.23 -6.03
CA LYS A 46 11.38 0.48 -6.34
C LYS A 46 11.91 1.33 -5.19
N GLY A 47 11.44 1.09 -3.97
CA GLY A 47 11.92 1.70 -2.73
C GLY A 47 10.94 1.47 -1.58
N MET A 48 11.34 1.82 -0.36
CA MET A 48 10.47 1.76 0.82
C MET A 48 10.34 3.13 1.47
N LEU A 49 9.17 3.39 2.06
CA LEU A 49 8.92 4.56 2.88
C LEU A 49 8.58 4.12 4.30
N VAL A 50 9.18 4.77 5.29
CA VAL A 50 8.85 4.62 6.70
C VAL A 50 8.44 5.97 7.26
N SER A 51 7.22 6.02 7.79
CA SER A 51 6.69 7.21 8.44
C SER A 51 7.16 7.28 9.89
N ARG A 52 7.60 8.47 10.32
CA ARG A 52 7.91 8.76 11.72
C ARG A 52 6.72 8.48 12.63
N GLY A 53 5.49 8.71 12.16
CA GLY A 53 4.26 8.39 12.90
C GLY A 53 4.07 6.89 13.15
N ILE A 54 4.65 6.02 12.30
CA ILE A 54 4.64 4.55 12.51
C ILE A 54 5.72 4.13 13.48
N VAL A 55 6.92 4.72 13.40
CA VAL A 55 8.01 4.47 14.37
C VAL A 55 7.60 4.96 15.76
N GLY A 56 6.88 6.07 15.82
CA GLY A 56 6.47 6.72 17.07
C GLY A 56 7.62 7.43 17.77
N GLY A 57 7.33 7.96 18.95
CA GLY A 57 8.27 8.63 19.82
C GLY A 57 7.57 9.17 21.07
N VAL A 58 8.28 9.98 21.85
CA VAL A 58 7.76 10.54 23.10
C VAL A 58 6.49 11.36 22.89
N ALA A 59 6.42 12.11 21.78
CA ALA A 59 5.27 12.97 21.48
C ALA A 59 4.07 12.25 20.85
N VAL A 60 4.28 11.16 20.09
CA VAL A 60 3.21 10.42 19.40
C VAL A 60 3.51 8.93 19.43
N GLY A 61 2.59 8.12 19.93
CA GLY A 61 2.70 6.67 19.92
C GLY A 61 2.66 6.08 18.50
N GLY A 62 3.56 5.14 18.21
CA GLY A 62 3.65 4.44 16.92
C GLY A 62 3.20 2.99 16.99
N LYS A 63 3.34 2.27 15.87
CA LYS A 63 3.17 0.81 15.83
C LYS A 63 4.39 0.05 16.35
N TYR A 64 5.58 0.64 16.23
CA TYR A 64 6.81 -0.01 16.66
C TYR A 64 6.81 -0.10 18.19
N THR A 65 7.26 -1.23 18.73
CA THR A 65 7.59 -1.30 20.15
C THR A 65 8.78 -0.39 20.46
N GLU A 66 8.95 -0.01 21.72
CA GLU A 66 10.11 0.79 22.14
C GLU A 66 11.44 0.15 21.71
N ALA A 67 11.58 -1.17 21.91
CA ALA A 67 12.75 -1.91 21.48
C ALA A 67 12.96 -1.88 19.95
N GLN A 68 11.87 -1.95 19.16
CA GLN A 68 11.95 -1.81 17.70
C GLN A 68 12.35 -0.40 17.29
N ALA A 69 11.77 0.65 17.90
CA ALA A 69 12.12 2.04 17.62
C ALA A 69 13.58 2.35 17.97
N MET A 70 14.08 1.86 19.11
CA MET A 70 15.49 1.98 19.49
C MET A 70 16.41 1.24 18.52
N ARG A 71 16.05 0.00 18.12
CA ARG A 71 16.81 -0.73 17.11
C ARG A 71 16.83 0.02 15.79
N PHE A 72 15.68 0.50 15.32
CA PHE A 72 15.53 1.24 14.07
C PHE A 72 16.49 2.43 13.99
N ARG A 73 16.57 3.25 15.05
CA ARG A 73 17.53 4.36 15.13
C ARG A 73 18.99 3.91 15.22
N ARG A 74 19.26 2.81 15.91
CA ARG A 74 20.64 2.32 16.12
C ARG A 74 21.25 1.71 14.86
N VAL A 75 20.50 0.86 14.15
CA VAL A 75 21.01 0.11 12.99
C VAL A 75 20.72 0.82 11.67
N GLY A 76 19.77 1.76 11.67
CA GLY A 76 19.28 2.43 10.48
C GLY A 76 18.15 1.66 9.79
N ALA A 77 17.36 2.38 9.01
CA ALA A 77 16.18 1.87 8.34
C ALA A 77 16.50 0.71 7.40
N ARG A 78 17.64 0.75 6.69
CA ARG A 78 18.05 -0.30 5.75
C ARG A 78 18.21 -1.66 6.42
N GLU A 79 19.04 -1.73 7.45
CA GLU A 79 19.27 -2.98 8.19
C GLU A 79 18.02 -3.38 8.99
N PHE A 80 17.25 -2.40 9.50
CA PHE A 80 16.00 -2.70 10.18
C PHE A 80 14.97 -3.38 9.28
N LEU A 81 14.86 -2.92 8.05
CA LEU A 81 13.97 -3.46 7.01
C LEU A 81 14.60 -4.63 6.25
N ARG A 82 15.83 -5.07 6.59
CA ARG A 82 16.57 -6.18 5.94
C ARG A 82 16.85 -5.96 4.44
N LEU A 83 17.03 -4.69 4.08
CA LEU A 83 17.42 -4.24 2.74
C LEU A 83 18.94 -4.03 2.59
N ASP A 84 19.74 -4.56 3.51
CA ASP A 84 21.20 -4.49 3.57
C ASP A 84 21.89 -5.54 2.68
N LYS A 85 21.13 -6.46 2.10
CA LYS A 85 21.65 -7.46 1.15
C LYS A 85 22.04 -6.80 -0.18
N PRO A 86 23.11 -7.26 -0.88
CA PRO A 86 23.59 -6.63 -2.11
C PRO A 86 22.53 -6.42 -3.19
N GLN A 87 21.60 -7.37 -3.36
CA GLN A 87 20.54 -7.26 -4.35
C GLN A 87 19.54 -6.12 -4.08
N PHE A 88 19.50 -5.56 -2.87
CA PHE A 88 18.58 -4.50 -2.45
C PHE A 88 19.28 -3.17 -2.18
N GLU A 89 20.61 -3.10 -2.36
CA GLU A 89 21.42 -1.91 -2.08
C GLU A 89 20.92 -0.67 -2.83
N HIS A 90 20.47 -0.88 -4.07
CA HIS A 90 19.95 0.16 -4.97
C HIS A 90 18.61 0.79 -4.54
N LEU A 91 17.86 0.16 -3.63
CA LEU A 91 16.52 0.61 -3.26
C LEU A 91 16.59 1.83 -2.34
N PRO A 92 16.01 2.99 -2.70
CA PRO A 92 15.95 4.13 -1.81
C PRO A 92 15.00 3.88 -0.64
N ILE A 93 15.31 4.52 0.48
CA ILE A 93 14.51 4.53 1.71
C ILE A 93 14.08 5.96 2.00
N PHE A 94 12.77 6.20 1.98
CA PHE A 94 12.12 7.50 2.17
C PHE A 94 11.62 7.64 3.59
N GLY A 95 11.88 8.79 4.21
CA GLY A 95 11.35 9.19 5.49
C GLY A 95 10.16 10.12 5.30
N ASP A 96 9.03 9.78 5.90
CA ASP A 96 7.86 10.65 6.02
C ASP A 96 7.75 11.18 7.45
N CYS A 97 7.35 12.45 7.62
CA CYS A 97 7.30 13.08 8.94
C CYS A 97 6.08 12.62 9.76
N GLY A 98 5.14 11.90 9.15
CA GLY A 98 3.96 11.35 9.82
C GLY A 98 2.81 12.31 10.01
N ALA A 99 2.64 13.32 9.15
CA ALA A 99 1.62 14.35 9.33
C ALA A 99 0.17 13.85 9.45
N PHE A 100 -0.12 12.63 8.96
CA PHE A 100 -1.41 11.98 9.21
C PHE A 100 -1.69 11.73 10.70
N THR A 101 -0.68 11.49 11.54
CA THR A 101 -0.89 11.18 12.96
C THR A 101 -1.19 12.41 13.82
N TYR A 102 -0.82 13.61 13.36
CA TYR A 102 -0.99 14.87 14.09
C TYR A 102 -1.78 15.93 13.32
N HIS A 103 -2.49 15.59 12.24
CA HIS A 103 -3.28 16.55 11.45
C HIS A 103 -4.39 17.29 12.24
N LYS A 104 -4.72 16.80 13.44
CA LYS A 104 -5.70 17.41 14.36
C LYS A 104 -5.06 18.32 15.41
N GLU A 105 -3.75 18.28 15.56
CA GLU A 105 -3.02 19.15 16.46
C GLU A 105 -2.96 20.56 15.89
N ASP A 106 -2.79 21.56 16.76
CA ASP A 106 -2.65 22.95 16.31
C ASP A 106 -1.33 23.17 15.57
N LYS A 107 -0.28 22.43 15.93
CA LYS A 107 1.04 22.50 15.30
C LYS A 107 1.66 21.10 15.23
N PRO A 108 2.55 20.84 14.27
CA PRO A 108 3.31 19.59 14.25
C PRO A 108 4.05 19.38 15.59
N PRO A 109 4.04 18.16 16.15
CA PRO A 109 4.64 17.86 17.44
C PRO A 109 6.17 17.71 17.37
N TYR A 110 6.74 17.82 16.18
CA TYR A 110 8.15 17.64 15.89
C TYR A 110 8.72 18.90 15.28
N THR A 111 9.92 19.29 15.71
CA THR A 111 10.63 20.39 15.04
C THR A 111 11.31 19.89 13.77
N PRO A 112 11.64 20.80 12.84
CA PRO A 112 12.45 20.48 11.68
C PRO A 112 13.81 19.86 12.03
N GLU A 113 14.48 20.34 13.08
CA GLU A 113 15.79 19.83 13.54
C GLU A 113 15.68 18.39 14.05
N ASP A 114 14.73 18.12 14.95
CA ASP A 114 14.48 16.79 15.49
C ASP A 114 14.07 15.79 14.39
N THR A 115 13.33 16.27 13.37
CA THR A 115 13.00 15.43 12.21
C THR A 115 14.20 15.17 11.30
N ALA A 116 15.10 16.14 11.13
CA ALA A 116 16.34 15.96 10.38
C ALA A 116 17.27 14.96 11.08
N GLU A 117 17.45 15.09 12.40
CA GLU A 117 18.20 14.15 13.23
C GLU A 117 17.61 12.73 13.16
N PHE A 118 16.29 12.60 13.24
CA PHE A 118 15.62 11.30 13.08
C PHE A 118 15.95 10.64 11.74
N TYR A 119 15.93 11.40 10.64
CA TYR A 119 16.26 10.84 9.33
C TYR A 119 17.75 10.48 9.20
N ASP A 120 18.62 11.26 9.82
CA ASP A 120 20.05 11.03 9.81
C ASP A 120 20.46 9.80 10.65
N ASP A 121 19.97 9.72 11.89
CA ASP A 121 20.17 8.59 12.80
C ASP A 121 19.73 7.28 12.13
N ALA A 122 18.55 7.30 11.53
CA ALA A 122 17.98 6.16 10.84
C ALA A 122 18.52 5.96 9.41
N ARG A 123 19.47 6.80 8.95
CA ARG A 123 20.17 6.65 7.66
C ARG A 123 19.22 6.54 6.46
N PHE A 124 18.19 7.38 6.44
CA PHE A 124 17.31 7.48 5.28
C PHE A 124 18.07 8.01 4.06
N THR A 125 17.59 7.69 2.86
CA THR A 125 18.15 8.25 1.61
C THR A 125 17.44 9.54 1.20
N HIS A 126 16.19 9.69 1.60
CA HIS A 126 15.30 10.81 1.29
C HIS A 126 14.47 11.12 2.52
N GLY A 127 14.19 12.40 2.81
CA GLY A 127 13.40 12.79 3.99
C GLY A 127 12.51 14.00 3.74
N CYS A 128 11.20 13.85 3.99
CA CYS A 128 10.21 14.91 3.86
C CYS A 128 10.33 15.92 5.01
N SER A 129 10.33 17.22 4.68
CA SER A 129 10.22 18.31 5.65
C SER A 129 8.94 18.18 6.47
N VAL A 130 8.95 18.68 7.71
CA VAL A 130 7.76 18.69 8.57
C VAL A 130 6.67 19.55 7.94
N ASP A 131 5.51 18.96 7.64
CA ASP A 131 4.36 19.66 7.08
C ASP A 131 3.14 19.61 8.00
N HIS A 132 2.11 20.36 7.63
CA HIS A 132 0.81 20.28 8.28
C HIS A 132 -0.28 20.08 7.23
N ILE A 133 -0.86 18.87 7.19
CA ILE A 133 -1.78 18.48 6.11
C ILE A 133 -2.97 19.42 5.99
N ILE A 134 -3.24 19.86 4.76
CA ILE A 134 -4.45 20.58 4.36
C ILE A 134 -5.35 19.61 3.60
N PHE A 135 -6.55 19.37 4.11
CA PHE A 135 -7.56 18.54 3.44
C PHE A 135 -8.61 19.34 2.69
N ASP A 136 -8.72 20.65 2.97
CA ASP A 136 -9.56 21.56 2.21
C ASP A 136 -9.08 21.56 0.76
N PHE A 137 -10.00 21.43 -0.20
CA PHE A 137 -9.64 21.49 -1.60
C PHE A 137 -10.80 22.00 -2.46
N ASP A 138 -10.53 23.03 -3.25
CA ASP A 138 -11.43 23.57 -4.26
C ASP A 138 -10.67 23.80 -5.57
N GLU A 139 -11.05 23.02 -6.58
CA GLU A 139 -10.44 23.04 -7.92
C GLU A 139 -10.81 24.29 -8.73
N GLY A 140 -11.88 25.00 -8.37
CA GLY A 140 -12.36 26.19 -9.07
C GLY A 140 -11.63 27.48 -8.69
N LEU A 141 -10.86 27.47 -7.60
CA LEU A 141 -10.13 28.65 -7.11
C LEU A 141 -8.90 28.97 -7.96
N LYS A 142 -8.63 30.26 -8.15
CA LYS A 142 -7.48 30.75 -8.92
C LYS A 142 -6.40 31.30 -8.01
N GLY A 143 -5.14 30.98 -8.32
CA GLY A 143 -3.99 31.46 -7.54
C GLY A 143 -4.13 31.14 -6.04
N MET A 144 -3.98 32.17 -5.20
CA MET A 144 -4.06 32.09 -3.74
C MET A 144 -5.44 32.50 -3.17
N GLU A 145 -6.48 32.56 -4.00
CA GLU A 145 -7.85 32.83 -3.57
C GLU A 145 -8.42 31.69 -2.69
N GLY A 146 -9.47 31.99 -1.93
CA GLY A 146 -10.18 31.03 -1.06
C GLY A 146 -9.33 30.48 0.09
N GLY A 147 -9.55 29.23 0.49
CA GLY A 147 -8.88 28.62 1.64
C GLY A 147 -9.40 29.14 2.99
N THR A 148 -9.64 28.22 3.92
CA THR A 148 -10.01 28.57 5.29
C THR A 148 -8.84 29.27 6.00
N GLU A 149 -9.12 29.95 7.11
CA GLU A 149 -8.07 30.50 7.98
C GLU A 149 -7.07 29.41 8.41
N GLU A 150 -7.60 28.23 8.74
CA GLU A 150 -6.79 27.08 9.13
C GLU A 150 -5.93 26.55 7.97
N ALA A 151 -6.47 26.44 6.74
CA ALA A 151 -5.69 26.04 5.57
C ALA A 151 -4.54 27.02 5.29
N ARG A 152 -4.81 28.32 5.37
CA ARG A 152 -3.79 29.37 5.21
C ARG A 152 -2.73 29.29 6.31
N ARG A 153 -3.13 29.08 7.56
CA ARG A 153 -2.22 28.91 8.70
C ARG A 153 -1.31 27.69 8.53
N ARG A 154 -1.88 26.54 8.16
CA ARG A 154 -1.13 25.29 7.91
C ARG A 154 -0.17 25.39 6.73
N PHE A 155 -0.56 26.14 5.70
CA PHE A 155 0.29 26.42 4.55
C PHE A 155 1.55 27.20 4.95
N GLU A 156 1.39 28.28 5.73
CA GLU A 156 2.53 29.05 6.21
C GLU A 156 3.39 28.22 7.20
N ILE A 157 2.80 27.47 8.13
CA ILE A 157 3.54 26.53 9.01
C ILE A 157 4.37 25.55 8.20
N THR A 158 3.81 24.98 7.13
CA THR A 158 4.51 24.03 6.26
C THR A 158 5.73 24.67 5.59
N LEU A 159 5.60 25.91 5.10
CA LEU A 159 6.70 26.64 4.47
C LEU A 159 7.77 27.10 5.46
N GLU A 160 7.37 27.57 6.65
CA GLU A 160 8.27 27.93 7.74
C GLU A 160 9.11 26.71 8.17
N ASN A 161 8.44 25.57 8.38
CA ASN A 161 9.11 24.31 8.70
C ASN A 161 10.03 23.84 7.57
N ALA A 162 9.63 23.97 6.31
CA ALA A 162 10.48 23.60 5.18
C ALA A 162 11.75 24.48 5.10
N SER A 163 11.64 25.78 5.39
CA SER A 163 12.79 26.68 5.45
C SER A 163 13.77 26.30 6.58
N ALA A 164 13.24 26.05 7.78
CA ALA A 164 14.03 25.59 8.92
C ALA A 164 14.65 24.21 8.67
N PHE A 165 13.91 23.27 8.09
CA PHE A 165 14.40 21.94 7.72
C PHE A 165 15.55 22.02 6.72
N ARG A 166 15.48 22.95 5.76
CA ARG A 166 16.55 23.15 4.78
C ARG A 166 17.84 23.63 5.46
N THR A 167 17.71 24.50 6.45
CA THR A 167 18.83 24.98 7.25
C THR A 167 19.41 23.86 8.12
N ALA A 168 18.55 23.11 8.81
CA ALA A 168 18.94 22.00 9.67
C ALA A 168 19.67 20.89 8.88
N THR A 169 19.28 20.64 7.64
CA THR A 169 19.86 19.58 6.80
C THR A 169 21.08 20.02 5.99
N ALA A 170 21.46 21.31 6.00
CA ALA A 170 22.56 21.82 5.17
C ALA A 170 23.89 21.07 5.41
N HIS A 171 24.23 20.79 6.67
CA HIS A 171 25.42 20.03 7.07
C HIS A 171 25.25 18.51 6.97
N MET A 172 24.05 18.04 6.62
CA MET A 172 23.69 16.63 6.41
C MET A 172 23.49 16.29 4.92
N SER A 173 23.66 17.28 4.03
CA SER A 173 23.30 17.20 2.60
C SER A 173 24.01 16.11 1.80
N ALA A 174 25.13 15.58 2.28
CA ALA A 174 25.81 14.43 1.68
C ALA A 174 25.27 13.06 2.15
N ARG A 175 24.40 13.05 3.16
CA ARG A 175 23.89 11.82 3.81
C ARG A 175 22.50 11.43 3.33
N PHE A 176 21.63 12.40 3.06
CA PHE A 176 20.31 12.16 2.47
C PHE A 176 19.78 13.36 1.68
N THR A 177 18.80 13.12 0.81
CA THR A 177 18.14 14.17 0.01
C THR A 177 16.92 14.74 0.76
N PRO A 178 16.93 16.03 1.15
CA PRO A 178 15.77 16.66 1.77
C PRO A 178 14.68 16.94 0.73
N MET A 179 13.44 16.64 1.08
CA MET A 179 12.27 16.82 0.21
C MET A 179 11.33 17.88 0.80
N GLY A 180 11.03 18.93 0.03
CA GLY A 180 10.10 19.97 0.45
C GLY A 180 8.65 19.54 0.23
N VAL A 181 7.83 19.52 1.28
CA VAL A 181 6.43 19.10 1.17
C VAL A 181 5.54 20.24 0.72
N ILE A 182 4.81 20.04 -0.38
CA ILE A 182 3.79 20.93 -0.91
C ILE A 182 2.47 20.60 -0.20
N GLN A 183 1.85 21.63 0.38
CA GLN A 183 0.47 21.62 0.84
C GLN A 183 -0.29 22.77 0.17
N GLY A 184 -1.60 22.69 0.12
CA GLY A 184 -2.46 23.74 -0.43
C GLY A 184 -3.92 23.31 -0.50
N TRP A 185 -4.79 24.24 -0.85
CA TRP A 185 -6.25 24.03 -0.92
C TRP A 185 -6.83 24.20 -2.33
N SER A 186 -5.96 24.34 -3.33
CA SER A 186 -6.32 24.51 -4.73
C SER A 186 -5.10 24.23 -5.62
N PRO A 187 -5.27 24.01 -6.93
CA PRO A 187 -4.14 23.92 -7.85
C PRO A 187 -3.19 25.12 -7.77
N GLY A 188 -3.74 26.33 -7.68
CA GLY A 188 -2.95 27.57 -7.61
C GLY A 188 -2.15 27.72 -6.31
N SER A 189 -2.73 27.37 -5.16
CA SER A 189 -2.02 27.46 -3.88
C SER A 189 -0.94 26.40 -3.74
N MET A 190 -1.17 25.18 -4.23
CA MET A 190 -0.15 24.15 -4.29
C MET A 190 1.00 24.53 -5.23
N ALA A 191 0.71 25.16 -6.37
CA ALA A 191 1.73 25.71 -7.26
C ALA A 191 2.57 26.78 -6.54
N GLU A 192 1.94 27.76 -5.88
CA GLU A 192 2.66 28.78 -5.11
C GLU A 192 3.55 28.18 -4.02
N GLY A 193 3.07 27.15 -3.31
CA GLY A 193 3.87 26.38 -2.36
C GLY A 193 5.11 25.76 -3.02
N ALA A 194 4.94 25.11 -4.16
CA ALA A 194 6.04 24.53 -4.93
C ALA A 194 7.06 25.58 -5.38
N ARG A 195 6.61 26.74 -5.88
CA ARG A 195 7.47 27.86 -6.28
C ARG A 195 8.32 28.36 -5.11
N ARG A 196 7.73 28.54 -3.93
CA ARG A 196 8.44 28.97 -2.72
C ARG A 196 9.46 27.92 -2.25
N LEU A 197 9.12 26.64 -2.28
CA LEU A 197 10.05 25.56 -1.95
C LEU A 197 11.24 25.50 -2.92
N VAL A 198 11.02 25.68 -4.22
CA VAL A 198 12.12 25.79 -5.20
C VAL A 198 13.01 27.00 -4.88
N ALA A 199 12.41 28.15 -4.53
CA ALA A 199 13.17 29.34 -4.13
C ALA A 199 14.00 29.13 -2.85
N MET A 200 13.59 28.23 -1.95
CA MET A 200 14.38 27.79 -0.79
C MET A 200 15.52 26.83 -1.15
N GLY A 201 15.63 26.41 -2.42
CA GLY A 201 16.69 25.52 -2.91
C GLY A 201 16.37 24.04 -2.78
N TYR A 202 15.09 23.65 -2.73
CA TYR A 202 14.66 22.27 -2.91
C TYR A 202 14.61 21.91 -4.40
N ASP A 203 15.18 20.77 -4.76
CA ASP A 203 15.12 20.20 -6.12
C ASP A 203 14.20 18.96 -6.18
N TYR A 204 13.69 18.51 -5.04
CA TYR A 204 12.77 17.38 -4.91
C TYR A 204 11.63 17.79 -3.98
N LEU A 205 10.42 17.79 -4.53
CA LEU A 205 9.21 18.18 -3.82
C LEU A 205 8.30 16.97 -3.60
N ALA A 206 7.59 16.94 -2.47
CA ALA A 206 6.59 15.93 -2.15
C ALA A 206 5.19 16.57 -2.16
N LEU A 207 4.31 16.13 -3.06
CA LEU A 207 2.94 16.62 -3.11
C LEU A 207 2.08 15.94 -2.04
N GLY A 208 1.76 16.69 -0.97
CA GLY A 208 0.91 16.27 0.14
C GLY A 208 -0.57 16.58 -0.06
N GLY A 209 -1.42 16.13 0.87
CA GLY A 209 -2.86 16.42 0.88
C GLY A 209 -3.67 15.70 -0.22
N THR A 210 -3.06 14.79 -0.98
CA THR A 210 -3.64 14.16 -2.18
C THR A 210 -4.59 12.99 -1.89
N VAL A 211 -4.51 12.38 -0.71
CA VAL A 211 -5.28 11.18 -0.35
C VAL A 211 -6.79 11.30 -0.62
N PRO A 212 -7.49 12.39 -0.21
CA PRO A 212 -8.92 12.55 -0.50
C PRO A 212 -9.22 12.94 -1.96
N LEU A 213 -8.21 13.35 -2.74
CA LEU A 213 -8.42 13.92 -4.07
C LEU A 213 -8.69 12.85 -5.13
N LYS A 214 -9.48 13.22 -6.15
CA LYS A 214 -9.68 12.44 -7.37
C LYS A 214 -8.44 12.55 -8.27
N ALA A 215 -8.26 11.61 -9.18
CA ALA A 215 -7.12 11.66 -10.12
C ALA A 215 -7.13 12.94 -10.97
N SER A 216 -8.30 13.40 -11.44
CA SER A 216 -8.43 14.67 -12.18
C SER A 216 -7.92 15.86 -11.36
N GLN A 217 -8.24 15.92 -10.07
CA GLN A 217 -7.82 17.01 -9.19
C GLN A 217 -6.31 17.00 -8.95
N ILE A 218 -5.71 15.81 -8.75
CA ILE A 218 -4.25 15.68 -8.63
C ILE A 218 -3.56 16.15 -9.92
N LYS A 219 -4.10 15.79 -11.10
CA LYS A 219 -3.58 16.26 -12.39
C LYS A 219 -3.69 17.77 -12.54
N SER A 220 -4.79 18.38 -12.12
CA SER A 220 -4.95 19.84 -12.12
C SER A 220 -3.88 20.53 -11.26
N CYS A 221 -3.58 19.98 -10.08
CA CYS A 221 -2.47 20.47 -9.24
C CYS A 221 -1.11 20.30 -9.92
N LEU A 222 -0.84 19.12 -10.48
CA LEU A 222 0.43 18.84 -11.16
C LEU A 222 0.64 19.74 -12.38
N ALA A 223 -0.42 20.03 -13.16
CA ALA A 223 -0.38 20.99 -14.26
C ALA A 223 0.05 22.36 -13.76
N ALA A 224 -0.67 22.90 -12.77
CA ALA A 224 -0.39 24.22 -12.21
C ALA A 224 1.02 24.32 -11.60
N ILE A 225 1.49 23.26 -10.94
CA ILE A 225 2.85 23.19 -10.39
C ILE A 225 3.87 23.20 -11.53
N ARG A 226 3.71 22.32 -12.53
CA ARG A 226 4.67 22.17 -13.64
C ARG A 226 4.77 23.40 -14.53
N ASP A 227 3.72 24.21 -14.61
CA ASP A 227 3.74 25.46 -15.36
C ASP A 227 4.69 26.52 -14.77
N ILE A 228 5.06 26.43 -13.49
CA ILE A 228 5.79 27.51 -12.80
C ILE A 228 7.11 27.09 -12.15
N ILE A 229 7.40 25.80 -12.03
CA ILE A 229 8.67 25.30 -11.50
C ILE A 229 9.59 24.78 -12.61
N PRO A 230 10.92 24.73 -12.41
CA PRO A 230 11.83 24.13 -13.38
C PRO A 230 11.46 22.68 -13.73
N ALA A 231 11.59 22.31 -15.00
CA ALA A 231 11.30 20.96 -15.47
C ALA A 231 12.19 19.88 -14.81
N SER A 232 13.39 20.25 -14.36
CA SER A 232 14.33 19.39 -13.64
C SER A 232 13.92 19.10 -12.19
N THR A 233 13.00 19.87 -11.60
CA THR A 233 12.53 19.65 -10.24
C THR A 233 11.78 18.32 -10.16
N ARG A 234 12.25 17.43 -9.27
CA ARG A 234 11.68 16.11 -9.03
C ARG A 234 10.39 16.23 -8.22
N ILE A 235 9.40 15.39 -8.52
CA ILE A 235 8.12 15.36 -7.79
C ILE A 235 7.87 13.94 -7.29
N HIS A 236 7.59 13.83 -5.99
CA HIS A 236 7.04 12.66 -5.34
C HIS A 236 5.56 12.91 -5.02
N ILE A 237 4.66 11.96 -5.29
CA ILE A 237 3.26 12.07 -4.86
C ILE A 237 3.07 11.25 -3.59
N LEU A 238 2.72 11.91 -2.48
CA LEU A 238 2.47 11.22 -1.23
C LEU A 238 1.13 10.46 -1.26
N GLY A 239 1.08 9.23 -0.74
CA GLY A 239 -0.18 8.50 -0.51
C GLY A 239 -1.05 8.24 -1.76
N PHE A 240 -0.43 7.95 -2.91
CA PHE A 240 -1.13 7.80 -4.18
C PHE A 240 -1.95 6.49 -4.27
N ALA A 241 -3.27 6.59 -4.28
CA ALA A 241 -4.17 5.42 -4.27
C ALA A 241 -4.94 5.19 -5.59
N LYS A 242 -4.49 5.74 -6.72
CA LYS A 242 -5.22 5.72 -8.01
C LYS A 242 -4.60 4.75 -9.01
N ALA A 243 -4.49 3.48 -8.61
CA ALA A 243 -3.83 2.42 -9.38
C ALA A 243 -4.39 2.26 -10.81
N ASP A 244 -5.70 2.41 -11.01
CA ASP A 244 -6.35 2.23 -12.31
C ASP A 244 -6.12 3.39 -13.31
N GLU A 245 -5.57 4.51 -12.84
CA GLU A 245 -5.37 5.72 -13.64
C GLU A 245 -3.89 6.12 -13.71
N ILE A 246 -2.96 5.30 -13.20
CA ILE A 246 -1.54 5.65 -13.10
C ILE A 246 -0.90 5.97 -14.47
N ASP A 247 -1.34 5.30 -15.53
CA ASP A 247 -0.90 5.52 -16.91
C ASP A 247 -1.18 6.95 -17.39
N THR A 248 -2.28 7.53 -16.93
CA THR A 248 -2.70 8.88 -17.31
C THR A 248 -1.89 10.00 -16.65
N PHE A 249 -0.90 9.67 -15.81
CA PHE A 249 -0.03 10.64 -15.14
C PHE A 249 1.32 10.86 -15.85
N GLY A 250 1.61 10.13 -16.93
CA GLY A 250 2.92 10.17 -17.60
C GLY A 250 3.38 11.57 -18.04
N SER A 251 2.45 12.43 -18.48
CA SER A 251 2.77 13.79 -18.96
C SER A 251 3.24 14.77 -17.88
N PHE A 252 3.10 14.44 -16.59
CA PHE A 252 3.41 15.35 -15.48
C PHE A 252 4.84 15.22 -14.93
N ASN A 253 5.67 14.37 -15.55
CA ASN A 253 7.06 14.14 -15.14
C ASN A 253 7.22 13.80 -13.65
N ILE A 254 6.42 12.87 -13.15
CA ILE A 254 6.52 12.44 -11.75
C ILE A 254 7.75 11.54 -11.58
N THR A 255 8.56 11.81 -10.57
CA THR A 255 9.76 11.02 -10.29
C THR A 255 9.39 9.75 -9.54
N SER A 256 8.55 9.87 -8.52
CA SER A 256 8.12 8.75 -7.69
C SER A 256 6.77 8.99 -7.03
N PHE A 257 6.21 7.96 -6.40
CA PHE A 257 5.02 8.07 -5.56
C PHE A 257 5.05 6.96 -4.52
N ASP A 258 4.40 7.15 -3.38
CA ASP A 258 4.23 6.08 -2.39
C ASP A 258 2.80 5.57 -2.31
N THR A 259 2.64 4.29 -1.99
CA THR A 259 1.33 3.72 -1.65
C THR A 259 1.44 2.39 -0.90
N THR A 260 0.50 2.16 0.01
CA THR A 260 0.23 0.84 0.62
C THR A 260 -1.05 0.21 0.05
N SER A 261 -1.70 0.87 -0.92
CA SER A 261 -3.05 0.52 -1.39
C SER A 261 -3.16 -0.91 -1.94
N PRO A 262 -2.22 -1.43 -2.76
CA PRO A 262 -2.31 -2.81 -3.26
C PRO A 262 -2.36 -3.85 -2.13
N LEU A 263 -1.56 -3.64 -1.09
CA LEU A 263 -1.52 -4.50 0.09
C LEU A 263 -2.79 -4.37 0.92
N ILE A 264 -3.21 -3.13 1.24
CA ILE A 264 -4.39 -2.88 2.08
C ILE A 264 -5.69 -3.37 1.42
N ARG A 265 -5.85 -3.20 0.10
CA ARG A 265 -7.05 -3.66 -0.63
C ARG A 265 -7.24 -5.17 -0.55
N ALA A 266 -6.17 -5.95 -0.33
CA ALA A 266 -6.29 -7.40 -0.12
C ALA A 266 -7.16 -7.77 1.08
N PHE A 267 -7.33 -6.89 2.07
CA PHE A 267 -8.10 -7.17 3.28
C PHE A 267 -9.01 -6.05 3.79
N LYS A 268 -8.99 -4.85 3.20
CA LYS A 268 -9.99 -3.80 3.47
C LYS A 268 -11.06 -3.67 2.38
N ASP A 269 -10.78 -4.09 1.16
CA ASP A 269 -11.76 -4.03 0.07
C ASP A 269 -12.79 -5.17 0.20
N ALA A 270 -14.03 -4.93 -0.24
CA ALA A 270 -15.07 -5.94 -0.19
C ALA A 270 -15.07 -6.87 -1.42
N LYS A 271 -14.50 -6.43 -2.55
CA LYS A 271 -14.66 -7.04 -3.87
C LYS A 271 -13.36 -7.17 -4.66
N ALA A 272 -12.41 -6.25 -4.51
CA ALA A 272 -11.18 -6.18 -5.30
C ALA A 272 -9.96 -6.51 -4.43
N ASN A 273 -9.79 -7.80 -4.12
CA ASN A 273 -8.81 -8.26 -3.13
C ASN A 273 -7.57 -8.90 -3.76
N TYR A 274 -7.68 -9.47 -4.95
CA TYR A 274 -6.59 -10.14 -5.65
C TYR A 274 -6.44 -9.51 -7.05
N TYR A 275 -5.22 -9.13 -7.40
CA TYR A 275 -4.91 -8.44 -8.65
C TYR A 275 -4.36 -9.43 -9.68
N LEU A 276 -4.73 -9.24 -10.94
CA LEU A 276 -4.00 -9.77 -12.09
C LEU A 276 -3.78 -8.64 -13.10
N PRO A 277 -2.72 -8.71 -13.91
CA PRO A 277 -2.63 -7.88 -15.10
C PRO A 277 -3.75 -8.26 -16.08
N SER A 278 -4.36 -7.24 -16.68
CA SER A 278 -5.34 -7.38 -17.76
C SER A 278 -4.70 -7.03 -19.10
N LYS A 279 -5.38 -7.40 -20.19
CA LYS A 279 -4.98 -6.99 -21.54
C LYS A 279 -5.06 -5.45 -21.65
N GLY A 280 -4.00 -4.82 -22.17
CA GLY A 280 -3.94 -3.36 -22.36
C GLY A 280 -3.43 -2.55 -21.16
N GLY A 281 -2.59 -3.14 -20.30
CA GLY A 281 -1.90 -2.39 -19.24
C GLY A 281 -2.82 -1.91 -18.12
N LYS A 282 -3.85 -2.70 -17.77
CA LYS A 282 -4.77 -2.42 -16.66
C LYS A 282 -4.76 -3.55 -15.64
N LEU A 283 -5.46 -3.36 -14.52
CA LEU A 283 -5.64 -4.39 -13.49
C LEU A 283 -7.01 -5.05 -13.58
N ASP A 284 -7.01 -6.37 -13.56
CA ASP A 284 -8.18 -7.19 -13.28
C ASP A 284 -8.26 -7.52 -11.80
N TYR A 285 -9.46 -7.39 -11.24
CA TYR A 285 -9.72 -7.58 -9.82
C TYR A 285 -10.60 -8.79 -9.54
N TYR A 286 -10.20 -9.58 -8.56
CA TYR A 286 -10.92 -10.75 -8.08
C TYR A 286 -11.31 -10.62 -6.61
N THR A 287 -12.48 -11.17 -6.27
CA THR A 287 -12.99 -11.20 -4.89
C THR A 287 -12.40 -12.40 -4.16
N ALA A 288 -11.81 -12.16 -3.00
CA ALA A 288 -11.36 -13.24 -2.13
C ALA A 288 -12.55 -13.93 -1.45
N ILE A 289 -12.50 -15.25 -1.36
CA ILE A 289 -13.59 -16.10 -0.86
C ILE A 289 -13.57 -16.07 0.67
N ARG A 290 -14.60 -15.47 1.28
CA ARG A 290 -14.68 -15.27 2.74
C ARG A 290 -15.09 -16.54 3.45
N VAL A 291 -14.14 -17.12 4.19
CA VAL A 291 -14.38 -18.24 5.09
C VAL A 291 -13.78 -17.86 6.45
N PRO A 292 -14.38 -16.89 7.17
CA PRO A 292 -13.86 -16.47 8.48
C PRO A 292 -13.95 -17.61 9.51
N GLN A 293 -13.27 -17.48 10.65
CA GLN A 293 -13.39 -18.43 11.75
C GLN A 293 -14.79 -18.35 12.38
N ALA A 294 -15.49 -19.48 12.54
CA ALA A 294 -16.86 -19.51 13.08
C ALA A 294 -16.93 -18.89 14.49
N LEU A 295 -15.90 -19.13 15.29
CA LEU A 295 -15.85 -18.74 16.70
C LEU A 295 -15.33 -17.31 16.94
N GLU A 296 -14.87 -16.63 15.90
CA GLU A 296 -14.31 -15.28 15.99
C GLU A 296 -15.15 -14.24 15.22
N ASN A 297 -15.91 -14.67 14.22
CA ASN A 297 -16.69 -13.76 13.40
C ASN A 297 -17.90 -13.18 14.17
N PRO A 298 -18.01 -11.84 14.35
CA PRO A 298 -19.08 -11.25 15.15
C PRO A 298 -20.50 -11.50 14.62
N LYS A 299 -20.67 -11.70 13.31
CA LYS A 299 -21.98 -11.98 12.71
C LYS A 299 -22.39 -13.44 13.01
N LEU A 300 -21.47 -14.38 12.82
CA LEU A 300 -21.70 -15.79 13.17
C LEU A 300 -21.93 -15.99 14.67
N MET A 301 -21.15 -15.34 15.52
CA MET A 301 -21.35 -15.38 16.97
C MET A 301 -22.72 -14.84 17.39
N ARG A 302 -23.23 -13.78 16.74
CA ARG A 302 -24.59 -13.28 17.00
C ARG A 302 -25.67 -14.25 16.55
N LEU A 303 -25.48 -14.93 15.41
CA LEU A 303 -26.38 -15.97 14.93
C LEU A 303 -26.46 -17.14 15.90
N ALA A 304 -25.32 -17.55 16.47
CA ALA A 304 -25.26 -18.56 17.51
C ALA A 304 -25.97 -18.13 18.80
N LYS A 305 -25.68 -16.92 19.30
CA LYS A 305 -26.29 -16.40 20.54
C LYS A 305 -27.81 -16.26 20.46
N ARG A 306 -28.37 -15.99 19.28
CA ARG A 306 -29.82 -15.87 19.07
C ARG A 306 -30.52 -17.20 18.74
N GLY A 307 -29.78 -18.32 18.69
CA GLY A 307 -30.33 -19.64 18.36
C GLY A 307 -30.70 -19.85 16.89
N ALA A 308 -30.29 -18.96 15.98
CA ALA A 308 -30.60 -19.09 14.55
C ALA A 308 -29.70 -20.11 13.84
N LEU A 309 -28.47 -20.30 14.32
CA LEU A 309 -27.55 -21.36 13.86
C LEU A 309 -26.77 -21.90 15.05
N HIS A 310 -26.69 -23.22 15.22
CA HIS A 310 -25.94 -23.80 16.33
C HIS A 310 -24.43 -23.67 16.09
N GLN A 311 -23.65 -23.50 17.17
CA GLN A 311 -22.21 -23.31 17.09
C GLN A 311 -21.50 -24.53 16.47
N GLU A 312 -21.92 -25.75 16.80
CA GLU A 312 -21.39 -26.99 16.22
C GLU A 312 -21.62 -27.04 14.71
N THR A 313 -22.83 -26.66 14.27
CA THR A 313 -23.17 -26.55 12.84
C THR A 313 -22.28 -25.53 12.14
N LEU A 314 -22.01 -24.38 12.74
CA LEU A 314 -21.12 -23.37 12.14
C LEU A 314 -19.68 -23.88 11.97
N VAL A 315 -19.15 -24.63 12.94
CA VAL A 315 -17.82 -25.24 12.85
C VAL A 315 -17.77 -26.32 11.76
N GLU A 316 -18.84 -27.10 11.63
CA GLU A 316 -18.94 -28.10 10.56
C GLU A 316 -19.06 -27.46 9.17
N MET A 317 -19.91 -26.45 9.01
CA MET A 317 -20.05 -25.69 7.75
C MET A 317 -18.74 -25.02 7.33
N GLU A 318 -18.00 -24.46 8.29
CA GLU A 318 -16.68 -23.88 8.06
C GLU A 318 -15.69 -24.94 7.54
N LYS A 319 -15.61 -26.09 8.22
CA LYS A 319 -14.75 -27.21 7.81
C LYS A 319 -15.12 -27.71 6.41
N ASN A 320 -16.40 -27.82 6.11
CA ASN A 320 -16.90 -28.27 4.81
C ASN A 320 -16.56 -27.26 3.71
N ALA A 321 -16.73 -25.96 3.96
CA ALA A 321 -16.36 -24.91 3.01
C ALA A 321 -14.86 -24.92 2.68
N LEU A 322 -13.99 -25.02 3.69
CA LEU A 322 -12.54 -25.12 3.47
C LEU A 322 -12.16 -26.40 2.71
N SER A 323 -12.77 -27.54 3.06
CA SER A 323 -12.49 -28.83 2.42
C SER A 323 -12.92 -28.82 0.95
N ALA A 324 -14.11 -28.30 0.65
CA ALA A 324 -14.64 -28.16 -0.71
C ALA A 324 -13.74 -27.27 -1.57
N LEU A 325 -13.30 -26.11 -1.08
CA LEU A 325 -12.39 -25.23 -1.80
C LEU A 325 -11.05 -25.92 -2.12
N ARG A 326 -10.49 -26.64 -1.17
CA ARG A 326 -9.22 -27.38 -1.37
C ARG A 326 -9.39 -28.54 -2.35
N ALA A 327 -10.49 -29.28 -2.26
CA ALA A 327 -10.82 -30.36 -3.19
C ALA A 327 -11.07 -29.84 -4.62
N TYR A 328 -11.80 -28.72 -4.74
CA TYR A 328 -11.98 -28.01 -6.01
C TYR A 328 -10.65 -27.63 -6.64
N ASP A 329 -9.71 -27.11 -5.84
CA ASP A 329 -8.39 -26.74 -6.33
C ASP A 329 -7.60 -27.94 -6.88
N ARG A 330 -7.81 -29.14 -6.31
CA ARG A 330 -7.26 -30.40 -6.81
C ARG A 330 -8.04 -31.02 -7.97
N GLY A 331 -9.20 -30.46 -8.33
CA GLY A 331 -10.08 -30.99 -9.38
C GLY A 331 -10.94 -32.17 -8.93
N GLU A 332 -11.12 -32.37 -7.62
CA GLU A 332 -11.83 -33.50 -7.04
C GLU A 332 -13.34 -33.25 -6.87
N VAL A 333 -13.76 -31.99 -6.83
CA VAL A 333 -15.16 -31.57 -6.62
C VAL A 333 -15.56 -30.57 -7.69
N ALA A 334 -16.81 -30.63 -8.14
CA ALA A 334 -17.34 -29.74 -9.17
C ALA A 334 -17.52 -28.30 -8.67
N LEU A 335 -17.57 -27.35 -9.61
CA LEU A 335 -17.75 -25.92 -9.33
C LEU A 335 -19.04 -25.63 -8.56
N ASP A 336 -20.18 -26.16 -9.02
CA ASP A 336 -21.49 -25.85 -8.43
C ASP A 336 -21.60 -26.40 -7.00
N GLU A 337 -21.13 -27.62 -6.76
CA GLU A 337 -21.06 -28.22 -5.42
C GLU A 337 -20.18 -27.42 -4.46
N THR A 338 -19.02 -26.95 -4.95
CA THR A 338 -18.12 -26.08 -4.19
C THR A 338 -18.81 -24.76 -3.85
N LEU A 339 -19.46 -24.12 -4.82
CA LEU A 339 -20.16 -22.86 -4.63
C LEU A 339 -21.31 -22.99 -3.64
N ASP A 340 -22.10 -24.06 -3.72
CA ASP A 340 -23.22 -24.31 -2.80
C ASP A 340 -22.71 -24.44 -1.36
N THR A 341 -21.68 -25.28 -1.16
CA THR A 341 -21.06 -25.50 0.15
C THR A 341 -20.48 -24.21 0.73
N VAL A 342 -19.76 -23.43 -0.09
CA VAL A 342 -19.12 -22.19 0.35
C VAL A 342 -20.15 -21.08 0.61
N ILE A 343 -21.19 -20.97 -0.21
CA ILE A 343 -22.23 -19.93 -0.05
C ILE A 343 -23.07 -20.20 1.19
N ALA A 344 -23.40 -21.47 1.48
CA ALA A 344 -24.10 -21.85 2.71
C ALA A 344 -23.41 -21.30 3.97
N TYR A 345 -22.07 -21.30 3.99
CA TYR A 345 -21.29 -20.72 5.09
C TYR A 345 -21.04 -19.21 4.98
N SER A 346 -20.64 -18.75 3.79
CA SER A 346 -20.18 -17.38 3.57
C SER A 346 -21.30 -16.36 3.64
N ALA A 347 -22.50 -16.71 3.17
CA ALA A 347 -23.63 -15.79 3.17
C ALA A 347 -24.00 -15.37 4.61
N PRO A 348 -24.24 -16.28 5.57
CA PRO A 348 -24.44 -15.90 6.98
C PRO A 348 -23.28 -15.11 7.58
N ALA A 349 -22.03 -15.46 7.23
CA ALA A 349 -20.85 -14.76 7.71
C ALA A 349 -20.74 -13.31 7.19
N VAL A 350 -21.32 -13.03 6.02
CA VAL A 350 -21.29 -11.72 5.36
C VAL A 350 -22.54 -10.89 5.68
N THR A 351 -23.73 -11.49 5.69
CA THR A 351 -25.00 -10.76 5.89
C THR A 351 -25.41 -10.70 7.35
N GLY A 352 -25.06 -11.71 8.16
CA GLY A 352 -25.57 -11.87 9.52
C GLY A 352 -26.96 -12.49 9.60
N SER A 353 -27.40 -13.21 8.56
CA SER A 353 -28.65 -13.97 8.52
C SER A 353 -28.45 -15.33 7.83
N PRO A 354 -29.14 -16.40 8.24
CA PRO A 354 -29.18 -17.68 7.54
C PRO A 354 -29.69 -17.54 6.10
N VAL A 355 -29.26 -18.44 5.21
CA VAL A 355 -29.65 -18.40 3.78
C VAL A 355 -31.14 -18.64 3.61
N GLU A 356 -31.71 -19.48 4.46
CA GLU A 356 -33.13 -19.87 4.50
C GLU A 356 -34.04 -18.69 4.83
N GLU A 357 -33.54 -17.71 5.60
CA GLU A 357 -34.23 -16.45 5.91
C GLU A 357 -34.05 -15.40 4.80
N MET A 358 -33.26 -15.69 3.77
CA MET A 358 -32.90 -14.79 2.68
C MET A 358 -33.09 -15.42 1.28
N PRO A 359 -34.22 -16.10 1.00
CA PRO A 359 -34.48 -16.60 -0.35
C PRO A 359 -34.46 -15.43 -1.33
N ASP A 360 -33.77 -15.62 -2.46
CA ASP A 360 -33.62 -14.62 -3.52
C ASP A 360 -32.92 -13.31 -3.17
N ALA A 361 -32.28 -13.19 -1.99
CA ALA A 361 -31.59 -11.98 -1.61
C ALA A 361 -30.49 -11.60 -2.62
N LYS A 362 -30.61 -10.40 -3.21
CA LYS A 362 -29.64 -9.86 -4.18
C LYS A 362 -28.21 -9.94 -3.68
N ALA A 363 -27.98 -9.68 -2.39
CA ALA A 363 -26.64 -9.75 -1.79
C ALA A 363 -26.01 -11.17 -1.87
N VAL A 364 -26.81 -12.22 -1.73
CA VAL A 364 -26.35 -13.62 -1.83
C VAL A 364 -26.08 -13.97 -3.28
N LYS A 365 -26.97 -13.58 -4.21
CA LYS A 365 -26.77 -13.75 -5.66
C LYS A 365 -25.49 -13.07 -6.14
N ASP A 366 -25.30 -11.81 -5.75
CA ASP A 366 -24.11 -11.02 -6.07
C ASP A 366 -22.83 -11.62 -5.46
N LEU A 367 -22.91 -12.20 -4.26
CA LEU A 367 -21.78 -12.88 -3.62
C LEU A 367 -21.42 -14.17 -4.37
N ARG A 368 -22.42 -14.98 -4.70
CA ARG A 368 -22.25 -16.21 -5.48
C ARG A 368 -21.62 -15.93 -6.83
N GLU A 369 -22.08 -14.91 -7.55
CA GLU A 369 -21.51 -14.57 -8.86
C GLU A 369 -20.04 -14.14 -8.77
N ARG A 370 -19.69 -13.33 -7.78
CA ARG A 370 -18.28 -12.94 -7.56
C ARG A 370 -17.39 -14.14 -7.23
N TYR A 371 -17.86 -15.05 -6.37
CA TYR A 371 -17.12 -16.27 -6.04
C TYR A 371 -17.01 -17.21 -7.24
N LYS A 372 -18.10 -17.34 -8.01
CA LYS A 372 -18.13 -18.12 -9.24
C LYS A 372 -17.07 -17.62 -10.22
N ARG A 373 -17.01 -16.30 -10.45
CA ARG A 373 -15.96 -15.70 -11.30
C ARG A 373 -14.56 -16.05 -10.80
N THR A 374 -14.27 -15.86 -9.50
CA THR A 374 -12.96 -16.20 -8.94
C THR A 374 -12.63 -17.69 -9.11
N LEU A 375 -13.58 -18.60 -8.85
CA LEU A 375 -13.35 -20.04 -8.97
C LEU A 375 -13.21 -20.49 -10.42
N VAL A 376 -14.02 -19.98 -11.35
CA VAL A 376 -13.94 -20.30 -12.79
C VAL A 376 -12.61 -19.84 -13.38
N ASP A 377 -12.22 -18.59 -13.10
CA ASP A 377 -11.03 -18.00 -13.71
C ASP A 377 -9.73 -18.52 -13.09
N ARG A 378 -9.79 -19.08 -11.88
CA ARG A 378 -8.66 -19.62 -11.10
C ARG A 378 -7.44 -18.69 -11.12
N PRO A 379 -7.57 -17.40 -10.74
CA PRO A 379 -6.50 -16.42 -10.92
C PRO A 379 -5.19 -16.78 -10.22
N TRP A 380 -5.25 -17.52 -9.11
CA TRP A 380 -4.06 -18.02 -8.40
C TRP A 380 -3.24 -19.05 -9.20
N LYS A 381 -3.84 -19.73 -10.18
CA LYS A 381 -3.13 -20.63 -11.11
C LYS A 381 -2.52 -19.89 -12.30
N LYS A 382 -2.91 -18.62 -12.50
CA LYS A 382 -2.41 -17.74 -13.57
C LYS A 382 -1.26 -16.85 -13.09
N CYS A 383 -0.78 -16.98 -11.86
CA CYS A 383 0.35 -16.19 -11.36
C CYS A 383 1.46 -17.13 -10.91
N GLY A 384 2.68 -16.90 -11.43
CA GLY A 384 3.86 -17.71 -11.10
C GLY A 384 4.64 -17.22 -9.88
N CYS A 385 4.19 -16.16 -9.19
CA CYS A 385 4.93 -15.63 -8.05
C CYS A 385 5.09 -16.64 -6.91
N ALA A 386 6.11 -16.47 -6.06
CA ALA A 386 6.44 -17.41 -4.99
C ALA A 386 5.23 -17.72 -4.08
N ILE A 387 4.39 -16.72 -3.80
CA ILE A 387 3.18 -16.87 -2.97
C ILE A 387 2.13 -17.71 -3.68
N CYS A 388 1.77 -17.40 -4.92
CA CYS A 388 0.70 -18.12 -5.63
C CYS A 388 1.11 -19.57 -5.90
N SER A 389 2.37 -19.78 -6.28
CA SER A 389 2.95 -21.11 -6.50
C SER A 389 2.96 -21.95 -5.22
N ALA A 390 3.30 -21.36 -4.06
CA ALA A 390 3.34 -22.09 -2.79
C ALA A 390 1.97 -22.34 -2.16
N LEU A 391 1.05 -21.37 -2.26
CA LEU A 391 -0.22 -21.41 -1.51
C LEU A 391 -1.39 -21.97 -2.31
N SER A 392 -1.31 -21.94 -3.64
CA SER A 392 -2.43 -22.29 -4.50
C SER A 392 -3.72 -21.55 -4.09
N ILE A 393 -4.87 -22.23 -3.97
CA ILE A 393 -6.15 -21.58 -3.66
C ILE A 393 -6.15 -20.82 -2.31
N GLU A 394 -5.25 -21.15 -1.37
CA GLU A 394 -5.19 -20.50 -0.06
C GLU A 394 -4.94 -18.98 -0.18
N VAL A 395 -4.28 -18.52 -1.25
CA VAL A 395 -4.04 -17.07 -1.48
C VAL A 395 -5.33 -16.28 -1.72
N VAL A 396 -6.36 -16.90 -2.30
CA VAL A 396 -7.66 -16.25 -2.56
C VAL A 396 -8.67 -16.46 -1.46
N LEU A 397 -8.33 -17.14 -0.36
CA LEU A 397 -9.20 -17.24 0.81
C LEU A 397 -9.05 -16.01 1.70
N PHE A 398 -10.18 -15.38 2.03
CA PHE A 398 -10.22 -14.26 2.97
C PHE A 398 -10.43 -14.81 4.38
N ARG A 399 -9.32 -15.03 5.08
CA ARG A 399 -9.27 -15.65 6.41
C ARG A 399 -7.90 -15.46 7.04
N ALA A 400 -7.87 -15.05 8.31
CA ALA A 400 -6.63 -14.80 9.07
C ALA A 400 -5.66 -13.78 8.44
N SER A 401 -4.76 -13.24 9.26
CA SER A 401 -3.84 -12.18 8.82
C SER A 401 -2.83 -12.66 7.78
N ASN A 402 -2.26 -13.86 7.95
CA ASN A 402 -1.19 -14.36 7.06
C ASN A 402 -1.63 -14.53 5.60
N ARG A 403 -2.80 -15.12 5.32
CA ARG A 403 -3.31 -15.20 3.93
C ARG A 403 -3.57 -13.83 3.35
N ASN A 404 -4.25 -12.99 4.15
CA ASN A 404 -4.64 -11.65 3.75
C ASN A 404 -3.44 -10.78 3.39
N LYS A 405 -2.39 -10.79 4.22
CA LYS A 405 -1.13 -10.08 3.95
C LYS A 405 -0.38 -10.68 2.76
N ARG A 406 -0.27 -12.01 2.65
CA ARG A 406 0.40 -12.65 1.49
C ARG A 406 -0.30 -12.34 0.17
N ARG A 407 -1.63 -12.31 0.14
CA ARG A 407 -2.39 -11.80 -1.01
C ARG A 407 -2.06 -10.33 -1.31
N GLY A 408 -1.93 -9.51 -0.27
CA GLY A 408 -1.48 -8.13 -0.40
C GLY A 408 -0.08 -7.99 -0.98
N ILE A 409 0.86 -8.87 -0.57
CA ILE A 409 2.23 -8.91 -1.10
C ILE A 409 2.24 -9.34 -2.57
N HIS A 410 1.41 -10.32 -2.95
CA HIS A 410 1.18 -10.64 -4.37
C HIS A 410 0.69 -9.41 -5.15
N ASN A 411 -0.29 -8.66 -4.61
CA ASN A 411 -0.80 -7.45 -5.27
C ASN A 411 0.27 -6.37 -5.43
N LEU A 412 1.24 -6.25 -4.50
CA LEU A 412 2.39 -5.35 -4.64
C LEU A 412 3.21 -5.73 -5.88
N GLY A 413 3.51 -7.01 -6.07
CA GLY A 413 4.30 -7.48 -7.22
C GLY A 413 3.59 -7.25 -8.56
N VAL A 414 2.28 -7.50 -8.62
CA VAL A 414 1.47 -7.21 -9.81
C VAL A 414 1.42 -5.70 -10.10
N TYR A 415 1.31 -4.88 -9.07
CA TYR A 415 1.23 -3.43 -9.23
C TYR A 415 2.58 -2.82 -9.63
N ASP A 416 3.69 -3.29 -9.07
CA ASP A 416 5.03 -2.85 -9.48
C ASP A 416 5.29 -3.19 -10.95
N ALA A 417 4.93 -4.41 -11.39
CA ALA A 417 5.04 -4.82 -12.79
C ALA A 417 4.19 -3.97 -13.74
N LEU A 418 3.04 -3.45 -13.28
CA LEU A 418 2.23 -2.48 -14.04
C LEU A 418 2.94 -1.13 -14.15
N VAL A 419 3.50 -0.63 -13.05
CA VAL A 419 4.19 0.67 -13.01
C VAL A 419 5.44 0.66 -13.88
N ASP A 420 6.16 -0.46 -13.94
CA ASP A 420 7.36 -0.64 -14.77
C ASP A 420 7.09 -0.56 -16.29
N GLN A 421 5.84 -0.81 -16.70
CA GLN A 421 5.44 -0.70 -18.11
C GLN A 421 5.13 0.73 -18.53
N LEU A 422 4.99 1.65 -17.58
CA LEU A 422 4.69 3.04 -17.88
C LEU A 422 5.92 3.71 -18.49
N PRO A 423 5.74 4.64 -19.46
CA PRO A 423 6.85 5.36 -20.06
C PRO A 423 7.79 5.91 -18.98
N SER A 424 9.05 5.48 -19.03
CA SER A 424 10.08 6.04 -18.17
C SER A 424 10.49 7.38 -18.79
N ASN A 425 10.38 8.46 -18.01
CA ASN A 425 11.05 9.71 -18.35
C ASN A 425 12.54 9.51 -18.11
N SER A 426 13.21 8.88 -19.08
CA SER A 426 14.64 8.62 -19.08
C SER A 426 15.43 9.87 -19.47
N ASP A 427 15.21 10.97 -18.75
CA ASP A 427 16.07 12.15 -18.78
C ASP A 427 16.82 12.27 -17.45
N ASN A 428 18.01 11.65 -17.44
CA ASN A 428 19.23 11.94 -16.66
C ASN A 428 19.16 13.05 -15.58
N ASN A 429 18.54 12.84 -14.41
CA ASN A 429 18.67 13.79 -13.29
C ASN A 429 18.61 13.15 -11.89
N ASP A 430 18.96 11.87 -11.75
CA ASP A 430 19.18 11.28 -10.43
C ASP A 430 20.65 10.84 -10.32
N PRO A 431 21.53 11.61 -9.64
CA PRO A 431 22.92 11.19 -9.40
C PRO A 431 22.99 9.94 -8.50
N THR A 432 21.86 9.49 -7.95
CA THR A 432 21.72 8.20 -7.24
C THR A 432 21.18 7.08 -8.13
N GLN A 433 21.34 7.16 -9.47
CA GLN A 433 21.08 6.04 -10.37
C GLN A 433 21.98 4.84 -10.04
N PHE A 434 21.51 3.99 -9.14
CA PHE A 434 21.99 2.63 -9.00
C PHE A 434 21.35 1.81 -10.12
N SER A 435 22.17 1.37 -11.09
CA SER A 435 21.73 0.52 -12.19
C SER A 435 21.36 -0.87 -11.67
N GLY A 436 20.11 -1.04 -11.23
CA GLY A 436 19.52 -2.35 -10.95
C GLY A 436 18.78 -2.84 -12.18
N HIS A 437 19.28 -3.88 -12.85
CA HIS A 437 18.45 -4.62 -13.80
C HIS A 437 17.44 -5.46 -12.99
N PRO A 438 16.14 -5.47 -13.33
CA PRO A 438 15.18 -6.35 -12.69
C PRO A 438 15.62 -7.80 -12.89
N SER A 439 15.57 -8.59 -11.82
CA SER A 439 16.03 -9.99 -11.81
C SER A 439 15.21 -10.82 -12.81
N GLU A 440 15.79 -11.86 -13.41
CA GLU A 440 15.06 -12.75 -14.33
C GLU A 440 13.81 -13.38 -13.67
N THR A 441 13.86 -13.60 -12.35
CA THR A 441 12.76 -14.11 -11.53
C THR A 441 11.55 -13.15 -11.50
N GLU A 442 11.80 -11.85 -11.42
CA GLU A 442 10.79 -10.77 -11.43
C GLU A 442 10.08 -10.70 -12.79
N ARG A 443 10.84 -10.82 -13.89
CA ARG A 443 10.31 -10.79 -15.26
C ARG A 443 9.48 -12.03 -15.59
N ASN A 444 9.87 -13.22 -15.14
CA ASN A 444 9.17 -14.45 -15.47
C ASN A 444 7.86 -14.66 -14.67
N ALA A 445 7.80 -14.19 -13.41
CA ALA A 445 6.65 -14.39 -12.54
C ALA A 445 5.39 -13.62 -12.97
N HIS A 446 5.58 -12.45 -13.58
CA HIS A 446 4.49 -11.54 -13.98
C HIS A 446 4.55 -11.10 -15.47
N GLY A 447 5.66 -11.31 -16.18
CA GLY A 447 5.83 -10.91 -17.58
C GLY A 447 5.33 -11.91 -18.63
N SER A 448 5.10 -13.18 -18.25
CA SER A 448 4.62 -14.24 -19.17
C SER A 448 3.19 -14.05 -19.68
N PHE A 449 2.45 -13.06 -19.17
CA PHE A 449 1.07 -12.77 -19.56
C PHE A 449 0.93 -11.56 -20.51
N VAL A 450 2.04 -10.95 -20.93
CA VAL A 450 2.04 -9.62 -21.58
C VAL A 450 2.68 -9.62 -22.97
N CYS A 451 2.89 -10.79 -23.60
CA CYS A 451 3.33 -10.86 -25.00
C CYS A 451 2.50 -11.84 -25.84
N SER A 452 1.48 -11.31 -26.52
CA SER A 452 1.10 -11.75 -27.86
C SER A 452 0.41 -10.59 -28.60
N GLU A 453 1.21 -9.65 -29.09
CA GLU A 453 0.90 -9.05 -30.39
C GLU A 453 1.68 -9.84 -31.43
N SER A 454 0.97 -10.73 -32.11
CA SER A 454 1.38 -11.29 -33.39
C SER A 454 0.10 -11.63 -34.15
N VAL A 455 -0.47 -10.66 -34.87
CA VAL A 455 -0.50 -10.58 -36.34
C VAL A 455 -0.68 -9.11 -36.72
#